data_AF-A0AAJ1K731-F1
#
_entry.id   AF-A0AAJ1K731-F1
#
_cell.length_a   1.000
_cell.length_b   1.000
_cell.length_c   1.000
_cell.angle_alpha   90.00
_cell.angle_beta   90.00
_cell.angle_gamma   90.00
#
_symmetry.space_group_name_H-M   'P 1'
#
loop_
_entity.id
_entity.type
_entity.pdbx_description
1 polymer ?
#
loop_
_entity_poly.entity_id
_entity_poly.type
_entity_poly.pdbx_seq_one_letter_code
_entity_poly.pdbx_strand_id
1 'polypeptide(L)'
;MQVLLILSSIWKSGANIYLDPKDGRIGIKRQELIPPEVMQAAEKNFNGIDAWFKSWKDANNEKVTILKIFYQFCGWQHNQKLNEWLLADQSSLLMFYEWTIILNKNGWTDMYDDYRPFENDESNAMARKIYERAVLYARKGA
;
A
#
# COMPACT_ATOMS: atom_id res chain seq x y z
N MET A 1 4.09 14.40 -11.52
CA MET A 1 3.34 13.12 -11.48
C MET A 1 3.26 12.71 -10.02
N GLN A 2 2.12 12.23 -9.53
CA GLN A 2 2.00 11.83 -8.12
C GLN A 2 2.99 10.70 -7.79
N VAL A 3 3.54 10.73 -6.57
CA VAL A 3 4.53 9.72 -6.12
C VAL A 3 3.95 8.32 -6.19
N LEU A 4 2.71 8.10 -5.72
CA LEU A 4 2.09 6.77 -5.76
C LEU A 4 1.76 6.34 -7.20
N LEU A 5 1.46 7.26 -8.11
CA LEU A 5 1.29 6.92 -9.53
C LEU A 5 2.58 6.37 -10.14
N ILE A 6 3.73 7.02 -9.85
CA ILE A 6 5.04 6.52 -10.28
C ILE A 6 5.30 5.12 -9.68
N LEU A 7 5.14 4.99 -8.36
CA LEU A 7 5.39 3.73 -7.65
C LEU A 7 4.50 2.59 -8.18
N SER A 8 3.20 2.86 -8.37
CA SER A 8 2.26 1.90 -8.93
C SER A 8 2.65 1.45 -10.33
N SER A 9 3.14 2.36 -11.17
CA SER A 9 3.60 2.04 -12.53
C SER A 9 4.84 1.15 -12.51
N ILE A 10 5.77 1.43 -11.59
CA ILE A 10 6.94 0.57 -11.36
C ILE A 10 6.49 -0.82 -10.92
N TRP A 11 5.63 -0.96 -9.91
CA TRP A 11 5.20 -2.28 -9.44
C TRP A 11 4.39 -3.06 -10.49
N LYS A 12 3.51 -2.38 -11.24
CA LYS A 12 2.73 -3.00 -12.32
C LYS A 12 3.58 -3.49 -13.49
N SER A 13 4.77 -2.94 -13.68
CA SER A 13 5.73 -3.47 -14.67
C SER A 13 6.34 -4.82 -14.28
N GLY A 14 6.16 -5.25 -13.02
CA GLY A 14 6.80 -6.45 -12.46
C GLY A 14 8.17 -6.16 -11.83
N ALA A 15 8.62 -4.91 -11.86
CA ALA A 15 9.74 -4.43 -11.07
C ALA A 15 9.34 -4.22 -9.60
N ASN A 16 10.33 -4.22 -8.71
CA ASN A 16 10.10 -3.96 -7.29
C ASN A 16 11.04 -2.88 -6.78
N ILE A 17 10.49 -1.70 -6.50
CA ILE A 17 11.16 -0.61 -5.79
C ILE A 17 10.90 -0.75 -4.28
N TYR A 18 11.95 -0.60 -3.47
CA TYR A 18 11.91 -0.82 -2.02
C TYR A 18 12.96 0.03 -1.30
N LEU A 19 12.80 0.21 0.01
CA LEU A 19 13.82 0.74 0.90
C LEU A 19 14.72 -0.40 1.37
N ASP A 20 16.02 -0.36 1.06
CA ASP A 20 16.98 -1.39 1.47
C ASP A 20 17.18 -1.31 3.00
N PRO A 21 16.96 -2.41 3.74
CA PRO A 21 17.11 -2.41 5.20
C PRO A 21 18.57 -2.26 5.67
N LYS A 22 19.56 -2.51 4.80
CA LYS A 22 20.99 -2.43 5.15
C LYS A 22 21.48 -1.00 5.29
N ASP A 23 21.08 -0.13 4.37
CA ASP A 23 21.61 1.24 4.27
C ASP A 23 20.52 2.32 4.18
N GLY A 24 19.24 1.93 4.16
CA GLY A 24 18.11 2.86 4.09
C GLY A 24 18.01 3.61 2.77
N ARG A 25 18.61 3.09 1.70
CA ARG A 25 18.54 3.68 0.35
C ARG A 25 17.48 2.98 -0.48
N ILE A 26 16.96 3.69 -1.49
CA ILE A 26 16.04 3.08 -2.45
C ILE A 26 16.80 2.09 -3.33
N GLY A 27 16.31 0.87 -3.39
CA GLY A 27 16.73 -0.16 -4.34
C GLY A 27 15.62 -0.51 -5.32
N ILE A 28 15.99 -0.99 -6.51
CA ILE A 28 15.07 -1.52 -7.52
C ILE A 28 15.54 -2.92 -7.94
N LYS A 29 14.63 -3.88 -7.94
CA LYS A 29 14.80 -5.20 -8.57
C LYS A 29 14.04 -5.22 -9.89
N ARG A 30 14.62 -5.89 -10.90
CA ARG A 30 14.07 -6.01 -12.25
C ARG A 30 13.81 -4.66 -12.93
N GLN A 31 14.75 -3.72 -12.80
CA GLN A 31 14.64 -2.37 -13.35
C GLN A 31 14.42 -2.37 -14.87
N GLU A 32 14.93 -3.39 -15.58
CA GLU A 32 14.78 -3.59 -17.01
C GLU A 32 13.32 -3.73 -17.48
N LEU A 33 12.38 -4.03 -16.57
CA LEU A 33 10.95 -4.10 -16.88
C LEU A 33 10.27 -2.73 -16.85
N ILE A 34 10.91 -1.70 -16.26
CA ILE A 34 10.32 -0.38 -16.09
C ILE A 34 10.38 0.39 -17.41
N PRO A 35 9.26 0.90 -17.93
CA PRO A 35 9.27 1.75 -19.12
C PRO A 35 10.18 2.98 -18.94
N PRO A 36 10.95 3.41 -19.95
CA PRO A 36 11.90 4.51 -19.82
C PRO A 36 11.28 5.82 -19.30
N GLU A 37 10.06 6.14 -19.72
CA GLU A 37 9.33 7.32 -19.27
C GLU A 37 8.95 7.27 -17.78
N VAL A 38 8.66 6.07 -17.26
CA VAL A 38 8.37 5.85 -15.83
C VAL A 38 9.66 6.01 -15.02
N MET A 39 10.79 5.47 -15.51
CA MET A 39 12.08 5.63 -14.85
C MET A 39 12.51 7.10 -14.83
N GLN A 40 12.36 7.82 -15.94
CA GLN A 40 12.66 9.26 -16.01
C GLN A 40 11.78 10.06 -15.04
N ALA A 41 10.51 9.69 -14.89
CA ALA A 41 9.63 10.31 -13.92
C ALA A 41 10.06 9.99 -12.48
N ALA A 42 10.50 8.77 -12.19
CA ALA A 42 11.01 8.37 -10.88
C ALA A 42 12.27 9.16 -10.50
N GLU A 43 13.22 9.33 -11.43
CA GLU A 43 14.44 10.13 -11.22
C GLU A 43 14.10 11.59 -10.90
N LYS A 44 13.20 12.21 -11.68
CA LYS A 44 12.76 13.60 -11.46
C LYS A 44 12.03 13.80 -10.13
N ASN A 45 11.42 12.74 -9.57
CA ASN A 45 10.64 12.79 -8.33
C ASN A 45 11.31 12.00 -7.19
N PHE A 46 12.61 11.73 -7.28
CA PHE A 46 13.33 10.87 -6.34
C PHE A 46 13.13 11.28 -4.88
N ASN A 47 13.22 12.58 -4.57
CA ASN A 47 13.03 13.08 -3.21
C ASN A 47 11.64 12.76 -2.64
N GLY A 48 10.59 12.82 -3.46
CA GLY A 48 9.24 12.47 -3.04
C GLY A 48 9.08 10.96 -2.81
N ILE A 49 9.73 10.14 -3.65
CA ILE A 49 9.76 8.69 -3.49
C ILE A 49 10.53 8.30 -2.21
N ASP A 50 11.70 8.91 -1.98
CA ASP A 50 12.53 8.68 -0.79
C ASP A 50 11.80 9.10 0.49
N ALA A 51 11.17 10.28 0.49
CA ALA A 51 10.33 10.73 1.60
C ALA A 51 9.15 9.78 1.85
N TRP A 52 8.50 9.30 0.78
CA TRP A 52 7.43 8.32 0.90
C TRP A 52 7.92 7.04 1.58
N PHE A 53 9.01 6.42 1.11
CA PHE A 53 9.54 5.19 1.73
C PHE A 53 9.95 5.41 3.19
N LYS A 54 10.65 6.51 3.48
CA LYS A 54 11.10 6.83 4.84
C LYS A 54 9.94 7.07 5.80
N SER A 55 8.83 7.65 5.32
CA SER A 55 7.62 7.85 6.13
C SER A 55 6.97 6.53 6.58
N TRP A 56 7.33 5.39 5.99
CA TRP A 56 6.84 4.07 6.37
C TRP A 56 7.80 3.28 7.28
N LYS A 57 9.00 3.80 7.57
CA LYS A 57 10.05 3.08 8.30
C LYS A 57 9.59 2.53 9.66
N ASP A 58 8.81 3.31 10.40
CA ASP A 58 8.33 2.99 11.74
C ASP A 58 6.82 2.65 11.76
N ALA A 59 6.24 2.36 10.59
CA ALA A 59 4.83 2.01 10.50
C ALA A 59 4.57 0.67 11.21
N ASN A 60 3.54 0.63 12.05
CA ASN A 60 3.15 -0.58 12.74
C ASN A 60 2.51 -1.61 11.80
N ASN A 61 2.38 -2.85 12.27
CA ASN A 61 1.83 -3.96 11.49
C ASN A 61 0.40 -3.71 10.98
N GLU A 62 -0.39 -2.90 11.69
CA GLU A 62 -1.74 -2.54 11.30
C GLU A 62 -1.72 -1.66 10.04
N LYS A 63 -0.95 -0.57 10.06
CA LYS A 63 -0.77 0.33 8.91
C LYS A 63 -0.19 -0.40 7.70
N VAL A 64 0.81 -1.26 7.93
CA VAL A 64 1.41 -2.09 6.87
C VAL A 64 0.40 -3.08 6.28
N THR A 65 -0.46 -3.68 7.11
CA THR A 65 -1.52 -4.59 6.64
C THR A 65 -2.52 -3.85 5.76
N ILE A 66 -3.00 -2.68 6.20
CA ILE A 66 -3.93 -1.86 5.40
C ILE A 66 -3.29 -1.44 4.06
N LEU A 67 -2.02 -1.01 4.07
CA LEU A 67 -1.29 -0.68 2.84
C LEU A 67 -1.26 -1.85 1.85
N LYS A 68 -0.99 -3.07 2.33
CA LYS A 68 -0.96 -4.28 1.50
C LYS A 68 -2.33 -4.63 0.93
N ILE A 69 -3.40 -4.45 1.72
CA ILE A 69 -4.78 -4.64 1.23
C ILE A 69 -5.08 -3.62 0.13
N PHE A 70 -4.73 -2.36 0.36
CA PHE A 70 -4.90 -1.28 -0.62
C PHE A 70 -4.15 -1.58 -1.93
N TYR A 71 -2.89 -2.01 -1.87
CA TYR A 71 -2.12 -2.34 -3.07
C TYR A 71 -2.67 -3.53 -3.85
N GLN A 72 -3.14 -4.57 -3.14
CA GLN A 72 -3.86 -5.68 -3.76
C GLN A 72 -5.11 -5.19 -4.48
N PHE A 73 -5.89 -4.33 -3.82
CA PHE A 73 -7.16 -3.82 -4.35
C PHE A 73 -6.95 -2.94 -5.59
N CYS A 74 -5.95 -2.07 -5.57
CA CYS A 74 -5.60 -1.23 -6.72
C CYS A 74 -4.89 -1.99 -7.85
N GLY A 75 -4.58 -3.27 -7.66
CA GLY A 75 -3.83 -4.07 -8.63
C GLY A 75 -2.39 -3.59 -8.82
N TRP A 76 -1.81 -2.94 -7.82
CA TRP A 76 -0.43 -2.45 -7.86
C TRP A 76 0.57 -3.55 -7.50
N GLN A 77 0.22 -4.37 -6.51
CA GLN A 77 1.01 -5.52 -6.09
C GLN A 77 0.08 -6.69 -5.81
N HIS A 78 0.50 -7.90 -6.18
CA HIS A 78 -0.23 -9.11 -5.88
C HIS A 78 0.29 -9.78 -4.60
N ASN A 79 -0.62 -10.12 -3.69
CA ASN A 79 -0.35 -10.90 -2.49
C ASN A 79 -1.38 -12.03 -2.37
N GLN A 80 -0.98 -13.23 -2.77
CA GLN A 80 -1.86 -14.40 -2.83
C GLN A 80 -2.51 -14.72 -1.47
N LYS A 81 -1.74 -14.76 -0.38
CA LYS A 81 -2.28 -15.08 0.95
C LYS A 81 -3.32 -14.06 1.43
N LEU A 82 -3.06 -12.78 1.13
CA LEU A 82 -4.00 -11.71 1.45
C LEU A 82 -5.28 -11.83 0.60
N ASN A 83 -5.13 -12.14 -0.69
CA ASN A 83 -6.26 -12.36 -1.59
C ASN A 83 -7.13 -13.54 -1.13
N GLU A 84 -6.52 -14.68 -0.78
CA GLU A 84 -7.21 -15.86 -0.25
C GLU A 84 -7.97 -15.54 1.04
N TRP A 85 -7.35 -14.78 1.95
CA TRP A 85 -8.03 -14.33 3.16
C TRP A 85 -9.26 -13.47 2.86
N LEU A 86 -9.14 -12.45 2.01
CA LEU A 86 -10.25 -11.55 1.67
C LEU A 86 -11.41 -12.28 0.97
N LEU A 87 -11.11 -13.33 0.19
CA LEU A 87 -12.13 -14.18 -0.42
C LEU A 87 -12.83 -15.09 0.61
N ALA A 88 -12.09 -15.59 1.59
CA ALA A 88 -12.61 -16.45 2.65
C ALA A 88 -13.40 -15.66 3.73
N ASP A 89 -13.07 -14.38 3.93
CA ASP A 89 -13.69 -13.50 4.92
C ASP A 89 -14.29 -12.24 4.27
N GLN A 90 -15.46 -12.42 3.66
CA GLN A 90 -16.20 -11.34 2.99
C GLN A 90 -16.48 -10.15 3.92
N SER A 91 -16.65 -10.37 5.23
CA SER A 91 -16.85 -9.26 6.18
C SER A 91 -15.61 -8.36 6.27
N SER A 92 -14.40 -8.93 6.22
CA SER A 92 -13.18 -8.14 6.18
C SER A 92 -13.07 -7.31 4.89
N LEU A 93 -13.50 -7.88 3.76
CA LEU A 93 -13.55 -7.16 2.48
C LEU A 93 -14.54 -5.98 2.53
N LEU A 94 -15.75 -6.19 3.08
CA LEU A 94 -16.73 -5.13 3.25
C LEU A 94 -16.24 -4.02 4.20
N MET A 95 -15.58 -4.38 5.31
CA MET A 95 -14.97 -3.39 6.21
C MET A 95 -13.90 -2.55 5.51
N PHE A 96 -13.12 -3.15 4.61
CA PHE A 96 -12.15 -2.40 3.82
C PHE A 96 -12.82 -1.39 2.87
N TYR A 97 -13.94 -1.74 2.24
CA TYR A 97 -14.74 -0.80 1.46
C TYR A 97 -15.34 0.33 2.32
N GLU A 98 -15.86 0.01 3.51
CA GLU A 98 -16.34 1.02 4.44
C GLU A 98 -15.22 1.97 4.87
N TRP A 99 -14.02 1.43 5.11
CA TRP A 99 -12.82 2.21 5.41
C TRP A 99 -12.48 3.20 4.28
N THR A 100 -12.50 2.78 3.01
CA THR A 100 -12.26 3.70 1.89
C THR A 100 -13.34 4.76 1.73
N ILE A 101 -14.61 4.43 2.05
CA ILE A 101 -15.71 5.41 2.08
C ILE A 101 -15.48 6.46 3.18
N ILE A 102 -15.00 6.07 4.36
CA ILE A 102 -14.67 7.02 5.44
C ILE A 102 -13.56 7.97 4.99
N LEU A 103 -12.48 7.45 4.38
CA LEU A 103 -11.42 8.29 3.83
C LEU A 103 -11.95 9.27 2.77
N ASN A 104 -12.86 8.82 1.91
CA ASN A 104 -13.47 9.68 0.91
C ASN A 104 -14.30 10.81 1.52
N LYS A 105 -15.08 10.52 2.57
CA LYS A 105 -15.80 11.55 3.35
C LYS A 105 -14.84 12.56 3.99
N ASN A 106 -13.62 12.14 4.32
CA ASN A 106 -12.57 13.01 4.84
C ASN A 106 -11.80 13.78 3.76
N GLY A 107 -12.12 13.58 2.48
CA GLY A 107 -11.55 14.32 1.35
C GLY A 107 -10.56 13.55 0.47
N TRP A 108 -10.35 12.25 0.72
CA TRP A 108 -9.50 11.44 -0.15
C TRP A 108 -10.23 11.07 -1.44
N THR A 109 -9.83 11.66 -2.57
CA THR A 109 -10.55 11.53 -3.85
C THR A 109 -9.74 10.82 -4.95
N ASP A 110 -8.43 10.66 -4.77
CA ASP A 110 -7.55 10.04 -5.75
C ASP A 110 -6.75 8.91 -5.11
N MET A 111 -6.81 7.72 -5.70
CA MET A 111 -6.05 6.55 -5.25
C MET A 111 -4.53 6.77 -5.32
N TYR A 112 -4.05 7.73 -6.11
CA TYR A 112 -2.63 8.07 -6.20
C TYR A 112 -2.20 9.20 -5.23
N ASP A 113 -3.12 9.68 -4.41
CA ASP A 113 -2.79 10.50 -3.24
C ASP A 113 -2.58 9.60 -2.02
N ASP A 114 -1.63 10.00 -1.16
CA ASP A 114 -1.42 9.34 0.12
C ASP A 114 -2.69 9.47 0.98
N TYR A 115 -3.28 8.34 1.37
CA TYR A 115 -4.52 8.34 2.15
C TYR A 115 -4.31 8.74 3.61
N ARG A 116 -3.07 8.62 4.14
CA ARG A 116 -2.78 8.79 5.58
C ARG A 116 -3.20 10.15 6.15
N PRO A 117 -3.05 11.29 5.45
CA PRO A 117 -3.54 12.58 5.91
C PRO A 117 -5.08 12.66 6.07
N PHE A 118 -5.82 11.73 5.47
CA PHE A 118 -7.28 11.67 5.53
C PHE A 118 -7.79 10.67 6.57
N GLU A 119 -6.89 10.06 7.34
CA GLU A 119 -7.27 9.17 8.44
C GLU A 119 -7.76 9.98 9.65
N ASN A 120 -8.76 9.45 10.35
CA ASN A 120 -9.31 9.97 11.59
C ASN A 120 -9.58 8.82 12.58
N ASP A 121 -10.16 9.11 13.74
CA ASP A 121 -10.46 8.09 14.77
C ASP A 121 -11.37 6.96 14.24
N GLU A 122 -12.33 7.29 13.38
CA GLU A 122 -13.25 6.33 12.78
C GLU A 122 -12.52 5.37 11.83
N SER A 123 -11.71 5.92 10.90
CA SER A 123 -10.94 5.10 9.96
C SER A 123 -9.86 4.29 10.69
N ASN A 124 -9.24 4.83 11.74
CA ASN A 124 -8.26 4.12 12.56
C ASN A 124 -8.92 2.95 13.32
N ALA A 125 -10.10 3.15 13.90
CA ALA A 125 -10.84 2.07 14.56
C ALA A 125 -11.24 0.96 13.58
N MET A 126 -11.60 1.31 12.34
CA MET A 126 -11.90 0.33 11.29
C MET A 126 -10.65 -0.42 10.83
N ALA A 127 -9.55 0.29 10.59
CA ALA A 127 -8.25 -0.30 10.24
C ALA A 127 -7.78 -1.33 11.29
N ARG A 128 -7.95 -0.99 12.58
CA ARG A 128 -7.66 -1.89 13.70
C ARG A 128 -8.45 -3.20 13.62
N LYS A 129 -9.76 -3.13 13.41
CA LYS A 129 -10.62 -4.32 13.29
C LYS A 129 -10.23 -5.18 12.10
N ILE A 130 -9.94 -4.57 10.95
CA ILE A 130 -9.47 -5.30 9.76
C ILE A 130 -8.17 -6.05 10.07
N TYR A 131 -7.21 -5.39 10.72
CA TYR A 131 -5.95 -6.01 11.13
C TYR A 131 -6.14 -7.18 12.10
N GLU A 132 -6.99 -7.02 13.12
CA GLU A 132 -7.29 -8.08 14.08
C GLU A 132 -7.87 -9.32 13.39
N ARG A 133 -8.77 -9.12 12.41
CA ARG A 133 -9.31 -10.22 11.59
C ARG A 133 -8.23 -10.89 10.73
N ALA A 134 -7.32 -10.11 10.16
CA ALA A 134 -6.17 -10.64 9.42
C ALA A 134 -5.29 -11.54 10.29
N VAL A 135 -4.99 -11.10 11.51
CA VAL A 135 -4.20 -11.87 12.48
C VAL A 135 -4.91 -13.16 12.89
N LEU A 136 -6.22 -13.10 13.15
CA LEU A 136 -7.02 -14.27 13.50
C LEU A 136 -7.06 -15.30 12.36
N TYR A 137 -7.21 -14.85 11.12
CA TYR A 137 -7.18 -15.73 9.95
C TYR A 137 -5.80 -16.38 9.78
N ALA A 138 -4.73 -15.58 9.85
CA ALA A 138 -3.36 -16.09 9.72
C ALA A 138 -3.01 -17.14 10.79
N ARG A 139 -3.57 -17.02 12.00
CA ARG A 139 -3.39 -18.01 13.08
C ARG A 139 -4.15 -19.33 12.86
N LYS A 140 -5.25 -19.32 12.10
CA LYS A 140 -6.03 -20.53 11.81
C LYS A 140 -5.41 -21.41 10.72
N GLY A 141 -4.54 -20.84 9.89
CA GLY A 141 -3.84 -21.54 8.82
C GLY A 141 -2.33 -21.73 9.06
N ALA A 142 -1.86 -21.52 10.30
CA ALA A 142 -0.47 -21.69 10.72
C ALA A 142 -0.27 -23.00 11.50
#